data_AF-A0A191TJF9-F1
#
_entry.id   AF-A0A191TJF9-F1
#
_cell.length_a   1.000
_cell.length_b   1.000
_cell.length_c   1.000
_cell.angle_alpha   90.00
_cell.angle_beta   90.00
_cell.angle_gamma   90.00
#
_symmetry.space_group_name_H-M   'P 1'
#
loop_
_entity.id
_entity.type
_entity.pdbx_description
1 polymer ?
#
loop_
_entity_poly.entity_id
_entity_poly.type
_entity_poly.pdbx_seq_one_letter_code
_entity_poly.pdbx_strand_id
1 'polypeptide(L)'
;MRKINIMNIIIRMLITLWAYAALSKLTAYGVFLTALRKQPFPEWSIVPISMVLPFTEIVTAAMLLYSTTVRKGLMLSCILMFLFTLYIILAMARVFGHIPCPCAGVIGLMPWGVHLVFNIVFMTCSFTGLYLHGRVRGCKS
;
A
#
# COMPACT_ATOMS: atom_id res chain seq x y z
N MET A 1 -11.37 -18.83 -17.99
CA MET A 1 -9.89 -18.87 -17.96
C MET A 1 -9.24 -17.48 -17.94
N ARG A 2 -9.47 -16.58 -18.91
CA ARG A 2 -8.82 -15.23 -18.94
C ARG A 2 -8.96 -14.39 -17.65
N LYS A 3 -10.14 -14.35 -17.03
CA LYS A 3 -10.38 -13.58 -15.77
C LYS A 3 -9.57 -14.09 -14.56
N ILE A 4 -9.34 -15.40 -14.48
CA ILE A 4 -8.56 -16.01 -13.39
C ILE A 4 -7.07 -15.65 -13.55
N ASN A 5 -6.56 -15.66 -14.79
CA ASN A 5 -5.19 -15.26 -15.07
C ASN A 5 -4.95 -13.79 -14.70
N ILE A 6 -5.87 -12.88 -15.07
CA ILE A 6 -5.80 -11.46 -14.71
C ILE A 6 -5.79 -11.29 -13.18
N MET A 7 -6.71 -11.96 -12.48
CA MET A 7 -6.76 -11.91 -11.02
C MET A 7 -5.45 -12.38 -10.37
N ASN A 8 -4.88 -13.49 -10.86
CA ASN A 8 -3.61 -14.02 -10.35
C ASN A 8 -2.43 -13.07 -10.59
N ILE A 9 -2.40 -12.38 -11.73
CA ILE A 9 -1.38 -11.36 -12.01
C ILE A 9 -1.50 -10.19 -11.03
N ILE A 10 -2.71 -9.67 -10.83
CA ILE A 10 -2.98 -8.58 -9.88
C ILE A 10 -2.54 -8.98 -8.47
N ILE A 11 -2.92 -10.18 -8.00
CA ILE A 11 -2.56 -10.67 -6.66
C ILE A 11 -1.04 -10.75 -6.51
N ARG A 12 -0.33 -11.30 -7.49
CA ARG A 12 1.15 -11.39 -7.45
C ARG A 12 1.80 -10.01 -7.42
N MET A 13 1.32 -9.07 -8.23
CA MET A 13 1.81 -7.69 -8.22
C MET A 13 1.61 -7.03 -6.84
N LEU A 14 0.43 -7.20 -6.23
CA LEU A 14 0.16 -6.66 -4.89
C LEU A 14 1.02 -7.33 -3.81
N ILE A 15 1.23 -8.65 -3.88
CA ILE A 15 2.13 -9.35 -2.95
C ILE A 15 3.54 -8.76 -3.03
N THR A 16 4.08 -8.61 -4.25
CA THR A 16 5.41 -8.03 -4.46
C THR A 16 5.48 -6.61 -3.93
N LEU A 17 4.46 -5.79 -4.19
CA LEU A 17 4.38 -4.41 -3.68
C LEU A 17 4.45 -4.37 -2.15
N TRP A 18 3.57 -5.10 -1.47
CA TRP A 18 3.46 -5.06 -0.01
C TRP A 18 4.69 -5.67 0.67
N ALA A 19 5.21 -6.78 0.15
CA ALA A 19 6.43 -7.39 0.65
C ALA A 19 7.64 -6.45 0.50
N TYR A 20 7.78 -5.81 -0.66
CA TYR A 20 8.85 -4.85 -0.91
C TYR A 20 8.73 -3.61 0.00
N ALA A 21 7.51 -3.06 0.13
CA ALA A 21 7.22 -1.91 0.97
C ALA A 21 7.57 -2.18 2.44
N ALA A 22 7.21 -3.34 2.97
CA ALA A 22 7.55 -3.74 4.34
C ALA A 22 9.05 -3.98 4.52
N LEU A 23 9.65 -4.75 3.60
CA LEU A 23 11.07 -5.13 3.69
C LEU A 23 11.97 -3.90 3.63
N SER A 24 11.69 -2.95 2.73
CA SER A 24 12.44 -1.70 2.63
C SER A 24 12.38 -0.87 3.92
N LYS A 25 11.25 -0.87 4.64
CA LYS A 25 11.11 -0.19 5.93
C LYS A 25 11.80 -0.90 7.07
N LEU A 26 11.77 -2.24 7.10
CA LEU A 26 12.41 -3.03 8.17
C LEU A 26 13.93 -3.06 8.03
N THR A 27 14.44 -3.24 6.79
CA THR A 27 15.88 -3.28 6.52
C THR A 27 16.56 -1.93 6.75
N ALA A 28 15.88 -0.83 6.40
CA ALA A 28 16.37 0.53 6.62
C ALA A 28 15.55 1.27 7.71
N TYR A 29 15.25 0.60 8.82
CA TYR A 29 14.37 1.13 9.86
C TYR A 29 14.78 2.51 10.40
N GLY A 30 16.07 2.75 10.63
CA GLY A 30 16.55 4.06 11.09
C GLY A 30 16.28 5.18 10.08
N VAL A 31 16.43 4.90 8.78
CA VAL A 31 16.11 5.85 7.69
C VAL A 31 14.61 6.08 7.63
N PHE A 32 13.81 5.02 7.73
CA PHE A 32 12.35 5.10 7.77
C PHE A 32 11.83 5.92 8.94
N LEU A 33 12.32 5.67 10.16
CA LEU A 33 11.94 6.42 11.34
C LEU A 33 12.31 7.91 11.21
N THR A 34 13.48 8.21 10.66
CA THR A 34 13.91 9.60 10.43
C THR A 34 13.06 10.29 9.36
N ALA A 35 12.69 9.60 8.29
CA ALA A 35 11.78 10.14 7.28
C ALA A 35 10.37 10.35 7.84
N LEU A 36 9.90 9.45 8.71
CA LEU A 36 8.61 9.53 9.38
C LEU A 36 8.54 10.74 10.33
N ARG A 37 9.64 11.06 11.04
CA ARG A 37 9.77 12.29 11.85
C ARG A 37 9.68 13.60 11.06
N LYS A 38 9.92 13.55 9.75
CA LYS A 38 9.78 14.71 8.85
C LYS A 38 8.37 14.83 8.27
N GLN A 39 7.49 13.87 8.55
CA GLN A 39 6.09 13.94 8.15
C GLN A 39 5.31 14.78 9.17
N PRO A 40 4.16 15.35 8.78
CA PRO A 40 3.33 16.18 9.65
C PRO A 40 2.50 15.33 10.63
N PHE A 41 3.14 14.39 11.32
CA PHE A 41 2.52 13.55 12.35
C PHE A 41 2.93 14.04 13.75
N PRO A 42 2.03 13.93 14.75
CA PRO A 42 2.40 14.21 16.14
C PRO A 42 3.53 13.30 16.63
N GLU A 43 4.48 13.82 17.40
CA GLU A 43 5.67 13.07 17.87
C GLU A 43 5.29 11.75 18.58
N TRP A 44 4.23 11.77 19.38
CA TRP A 44 3.74 10.59 20.12
C TRP A 44 3.28 9.44 19.20
N SER A 45 2.91 9.74 17.95
CA SER A 45 2.39 8.76 16.99
C SER A 45 3.47 8.11 16.11
N ILE A 46 4.69 8.69 16.08
CA ILE A 46 5.74 8.30 15.14
C ILE A 46 6.22 6.87 15.39
N VAL A 47 6.56 6.53 16.64
CA VAL A 47 7.04 5.20 17.00
C VAL A 47 5.95 4.13 16.82
N PRO A 48 4.70 4.36 17.24
CA PRO A 48 3.60 3.45 16.90
C PRO A 48 3.44 3.22 15.39
N ILE A 49 3.42 4.30 14.59
CA ILE A 49 3.26 4.20 13.13
C ILE A 49 4.45 3.46 12.50
N SER A 50 5.67 3.67 12.98
CA SER A 50 6.84 3.00 12.41
C SER A 50 6.84 1.49 12.61
N MET A 51 6.10 0.97 13.58
CA MET A 51 5.91 -0.47 13.79
C MET A 51 4.65 -1.01 13.11
N VAL A 52 3.53 -0.29 13.24
CA VAL A 52 2.23 -0.71 12.70
C VAL A 52 2.26 -0.72 11.18
N LEU A 53 2.93 0.25 10.55
CA LEU A 53 2.92 0.37 9.09
C LEU A 53 3.59 -0.83 8.41
N PRO A 54 4.85 -1.21 8.69
CA PRO A 54 5.45 -2.40 8.10
C PRO A 54 4.72 -3.69 8.48
N PHE A 55 4.16 -3.78 9.69
CA PHE A 55 3.40 -4.93 10.13
C PHE A 55 2.12 -5.12 9.30
N THR A 56 1.35 -4.05 9.08
CA THR A 56 0.13 -4.10 8.25
C THR A 56 0.45 -4.46 6.80
N GLU A 57 1.58 -4.01 6.27
CA GLU A 57 2.06 -4.38 4.93
C GLU A 57 2.39 -5.88 4.83
N ILE A 58 3.09 -6.45 5.83
CA ILE A 58 3.38 -7.89 5.88
C ILE A 58 2.09 -8.71 5.99
N VAL A 59 1.18 -8.31 6.88
CA VAL A 59 -0.11 -8.98 7.05
C VAL A 59 -0.89 -8.95 5.74
N THR A 60 -0.90 -7.82 5.03
CA THR A 60 -1.57 -7.70 3.73
C THR A 60 -0.96 -8.64 2.70
N ALA A 61 0.37 -8.70 2.59
CA ALA A 61 1.06 -9.63 1.70
C ALA A 61 0.74 -11.10 2.04
N ALA A 62 0.75 -11.46 3.33
CA ALA A 62 0.43 -12.81 3.79
C ALA A 62 -1.03 -13.19 3.48
N MET A 63 -1.98 -12.28 3.70
CA MET A 63 -3.39 -12.53 3.37
C MET A 63 -3.64 -12.72 1.88
N LEU A 64 -2.82 -12.13 1.01
CA LEU A 64 -2.93 -12.31 -0.44
C LEU A 64 -2.37 -13.66 -0.92
N LEU A 65 -1.53 -14.35 -0.14
CA LEU A 65 -0.95 -15.65 -0.50
C LEU A 65 -1.95 -16.81 -0.40
N TYR A 66 -2.90 -16.74 0.55
CA TYR A 66 -3.83 -17.84 0.81
C TYR A 66 -5.20 -17.60 0.15
N SER A 67 -5.72 -18.62 -0.54
CA SER A 67 -7.02 -18.56 -1.25
C SER A 67 -8.22 -18.28 -0.33
N THR A 68 -8.11 -18.63 0.95
CA THR A 68 -9.14 -18.40 1.98
C THR A 68 -9.22 -16.93 2.40
N THR A 69 -8.06 -16.25 2.51
CA THR A 69 -7.94 -14.87 3.00
C THR A 69 -7.75 -13.83 1.90
N VAL A 70 -7.52 -14.25 0.64
CA VAL A 70 -7.24 -13.35 -0.50
C VAL A 70 -8.26 -12.22 -0.66
N ARG A 71 -9.56 -12.47 -0.42
CA ARG A 71 -10.59 -11.42 -0.49
C ARG A 71 -10.33 -10.32 0.55
N LYS A 72 -9.99 -10.71 1.77
CA LYS A 72 -9.68 -9.77 2.86
C LYS A 72 -8.37 -9.03 2.57
N GLY A 73 -7.36 -9.72 2.02
CA GLY A 73 -6.11 -9.10 1.56
C GLY A 73 -6.32 -8.07 0.45
N LEU A 74 -7.20 -8.35 -0.52
CA LEU A 74 -7.58 -7.40 -1.58
C LEU A 74 -8.33 -6.19 -1.01
N MET A 75 -9.27 -6.40 -0.08
CA MET A 75 -9.96 -5.30 0.61
C MET A 75 -8.99 -4.43 1.39
N LEU A 76 -8.09 -5.04 2.16
CA LEU A 76 -7.08 -4.32 2.92
C LEU A 76 -6.13 -3.55 2.01
N SER A 77 -5.74 -4.14 0.87
CA SER A 77 -4.94 -3.46 -0.16
C SER A 77 -5.64 -2.21 -0.71
N CYS A 78 -6.94 -2.30 -1.01
CA CYS A 78 -7.73 -1.14 -1.44
C CYS A 78 -7.74 -0.03 -0.39
N ILE A 79 -7.96 -0.38 0.87
CA ILE A 79 -8.02 0.59 1.98
C ILE A 79 -6.66 1.27 2.16
N LEU A 80 -5.57 0.51 2.23
CA LEU A 80 -4.22 1.05 2.40
C LEU A 80 -3.82 1.93 1.21
N MET A 81 -4.06 1.48 -0.02
CA MET A 81 -3.79 2.28 -1.22
C MET A 81 -4.61 3.57 -1.24
N PHE A 82 -5.88 3.53 -0.83
CA PHE A 82 -6.70 4.74 -0.71
C PHE A 82 -6.12 5.72 0.32
N LEU A 83 -5.76 5.23 1.51
CA LEU A 83 -5.18 6.07 2.57
C LEU A 83 -3.86 6.70 2.12
N PHE A 84 -2.98 5.95 1.46
CA PHE A 84 -1.72 6.49 0.92
C PHE A 84 -1.93 7.48 -0.21
N THR A 85 -2.91 7.23 -1.09
CA THR A 85 -3.28 8.16 -2.16
C THR A 85 -3.83 9.47 -1.58
N LEU A 86 -4.75 9.38 -0.63
CA LEU A 86 -5.32 10.53 0.05
C LEU A 86 -4.24 11.34 0.77
N TYR A 87 -3.32 10.66 1.46
CA TYR A 87 -2.18 11.31 2.10
C TYR A 87 -1.33 12.12 1.12
N ILE A 88 -0.97 11.53 -0.03
CA ILE A 88 -0.20 12.23 -1.08
C ILE A 88 -0.96 13.46 -1.60
N ILE A 89 -2.26 13.33 -1.86
CA ILE A 89 -3.08 14.44 -2.34
C ILE A 89 -3.08 15.59 -1.33
N LEU A 90 -3.29 15.30 -0.04
CA LEU A 90 -3.26 16.31 1.03
C LEU A 90 -1.89 16.98 1.18
N ALA A 91 -0.81 16.19 1.07
CA ALA A 91 0.56 16.68 1.10
C ALA A 91 0.85 17.62 -0.09
N MET A 92 0.44 17.26 -1.30
CA MET A 92 0.58 18.09 -2.50
C MET A 92 -0.28 19.35 -2.47
N ALA A 93 -1.48 19.26 -1.87
CA ALA A 93 -2.37 20.40 -1.65
C ALA A 93 -1.89 21.36 -0.55
N ARG A 94 -0.72 21.10 0.05
CA ARG A 94 -0.09 21.93 1.10
C ARG A 94 -0.96 22.13 2.34
N VAL A 95 -1.83 21.16 2.63
CA VAL A 95 -2.73 21.21 3.81
C VAL A 95 -1.93 21.30 5.12
N PHE A 96 -0.70 20.79 5.14
CA PHE A 96 0.20 20.79 6.30
C PHE A 96 1.13 22.02 6.37
N GLY A 97 0.89 23.06 5.56
CA GLY A 97 1.68 24.29 5.51
C GLY A 97 3.00 24.20 4.72
N HIS A 98 3.52 22.99 4.49
CA HIS A 98 4.68 22.72 3.64
C HIS A 98 4.52 21.35 2.96
N ILE A 99 5.30 21.11 1.90
CA ILE A 99 5.38 19.79 1.27
C ILE A 99 6.37 18.96 2.09
N PRO A 100 5.94 17.87 2.74
CA PRO A 100 6.85 17.05 3.53
C PRO A 100 7.91 16.41 2.65
N CYS A 101 9.04 16.03 3.25
CA CYS A 101 10.04 15.24 2.53
C CYS A 101 9.44 13.88 2.13
N PRO A 102 9.85 13.29 1.00
CA PRO A 102 9.41 11.95 0.64
C PRO A 102 9.72 10.93 1.74
N CYS A 103 8.83 9.93 1.90
CA CYS A 103 9.00 8.82 2.83
C CYS A 103 10.26 8.00 2.51
N ALA A 104 10.79 7.19 3.44
CA ALA A 104 12.01 6.40 3.16
C ALA A 104 11.78 5.20 2.21
N GLY A 105 12.84 4.81 1.50
CA GLY A 105 12.89 3.66 0.59
C GLY A 105 13.00 4.08 -0.89
N VAL A 106 13.03 3.13 -1.83
CA VAL A 106 13.09 3.43 -3.28
C VAL A 106 11.82 4.15 -3.75
N ILE A 107 10.68 3.86 -3.12
CA ILE A 107 9.41 4.57 -3.36
C ILE A 107 9.51 6.04 -2.88
N GLY A 108 10.39 6.29 -1.90
CA GLY A 108 10.74 7.62 -1.42
C GLY A 108 11.54 8.48 -2.38
N LEU A 109 12.27 7.88 -3.31
CA LEU A 109 13.05 8.63 -4.30
C LEU A 109 12.16 9.16 -5.43
N MET A 110 10.90 8.72 -5.50
CA MET A 110 9.97 9.15 -6.53
C MET A 110 9.46 10.57 -6.28
N PRO A 111 9.39 11.43 -7.32
CA PRO A 111 8.66 12.68 -7.23
C PRO A 111 7.21 12.43 -6.80
N TRP A 112 6.64 13.35 -6.00
CA TRP A 112 5.27 13.22 -5.46
C TRP A 112 4.21 12.87 -6.53
N GLY A 113 4.29 13.51 -7.72
CA GLY A 113 3.38 13.20 -8.82
C GLY A 113 3.53 11.77 -9.37
N VAL A 114 4.75 11.24 -9.44
CA VAL A 114 5.00 9.86 -9.87
C VAL A 114 4.47 8.88 -8.84
N HIS A 115 4.67 9.16 -7.54
CA HIS A 115 4.14 8.35 -6.45
C HIS A 115 2.60 8.36 -6.45
N LEU A 116 1.97 9.50 -6.71
CA LEU A 116 0.52 9.58 -6.84
C LEU A 116 -0.01 8.66 -7.95
N VAL A 117 0.59 8.73 -9.14
CA VAL A 117 0.22 7.85 -10.27
C VAL A 117 0.43 6.39 -9.92
N PHE A 118 1.56 6.05 -9.29
CA PHE A 118 1.84 4.70 -8.82
C PHE A 118 0.74 4.18 -7.88
N ASN A 119 0.36 4.96 -6.86
CA ASN A 119 -0.69 4.56 -5.92
C ASN A 119 -2.06 4.43 -6.60
N ILE A 120 -2.41 5.31 -7.54
CA ILE A 120 -3.67 5.21 -8.31
C ILE A 120 -3.69 3.92 -9.16
N VAL A 121 -2.58 3.57 -9.80
CA VAL A 121 -2.47 2.31 -10.56
C VAL A 121 -2.68 1.11 -9.65
N PHE A 122 -2.02 1.04 -8.50
CA PHE A 122 -2.19 -0.09 -7.57
C PHE A 122 -3.55 -0.09 -6.85
N MET A 123 -4.16 1.07 -6.63
CA MET A 123 -5.52 1.19 -6.12
C MET A 123 -6.53 0.61 -7.12
N THR A 124 -6.42 0.98 -8.40
CA THR A 124 -7.30 0.45 -9.46
C THR A 124 -7.09 -1.04 -9.69
N CYS A 125 -5.85 -1.53 -9.62
CA CYS A 125 -5.55 -2.97 -9.61
C CYS A 125 -6.21 -3.69 -8.43
N SER A 126 -6.12 -3.15 -7.21
CA SER A 126 -6.73 -3.74 -6.02
C SER A 126 -8.26 -3.82 -6.15
N PHE A 127 -8.89 -2.73 -6.62
CA PHE A 127 -10.33 -2.69 -6.86
C PHE A 127 -10.77 -3.70 -7.93
N THR A 128 -10.02 -3.76 -9.03
CA THR A 128 -10.28 -4.71 -10.13
C THR A 128 -10.14 -6.16 -9.65
N GLY A 129 -9.10 -6.46 -8.86
CA GLY A 129 -8.90 -7.77 -8.26
C GLY A 129 -10.06 -8.17 -7.34
N LEU A 130 -10.52 -7.24 -6.48
CA LEU A 130 -11.66 -7.46 -5.59
C LEU A 130 -12.97 -7.71 -6.35
N TYR A 131 -13.24 -6.90 -7.38
CA TYR A 131 -14.41 -7.04 -8.24
C TYR A 131 -14.42 -8.39 -8.98
N LEU A 132 -13.30 -8.75 -9.61
CA LEU A 132 -13.16 -10.02 -10.32
C LEU A 132 -13.31 -11.22 -9.38
N HIS A 133 -12.73 -11.16 -8.18
CA HIS A 133 -12.84 -12.22 -7.19
C HIS A 133 -14.30 -12.45 -6.75
N GLY A 134 -15.10 -11.38 -6.59
CA GLY A 134 -16.54 -11.49 -6.30
C GLY A 134 -17.32 -12.21 -7.42
N ARG A 135 -17.00 -11.90 -8.68
CA ARG A 135 -17.65 -12.52 -9.86
C ARG A 135 -17.25 -13.99 -10.04
N VAL A 136 -16.02 -14.38 -9.71
CA VAL A 136 -15.54 -15.77 -9.83
C VAL A 136 -16.17 -16.68 -8.76
N ARG A 137 -16.41 -16.17 -7.53
CA ARG A 137 -17.10 -16.95 -6.49
C ARG A 137 -18.60 -17.15 -6.77
N GLY A 138 -19.27 -16.17 -7.38
CA GLY A 138 -20.69 -16.28 -7.74
C GLY A 138 -21.01 -17.29 -8.84
N CYS A 139 -20.01 -17.83 -9.53
CA CYS A 139 -20.17 -18.85 -10.57
C CYS A 139 -19.88 -20.28 -10.06
N LYS A 140 -19.51 -20.43 -8.78
CA LYS A 140 -19.26 -21.72 -8.10
C LYS A 140 -20.33 -22.05 -7.04
N SER A 141 -21.38 -21.24 -6.95
CA SER A 141 -22.60 -21.48 -6.16
C SER A 141 -23.74 -21.85 -7.11
#